data_AF-C0H420-F1
#
_entry.id   AF-C0H420-F1
#
_cell.length_a   1.000
_cell.length_b   1.000
_cell.length_c   1.000
_cell.angle_alpha   90.00
_cell.angle_beta   90.00
_cell.angle_gamma   90.00
#
_symmetry.space_group_name_H-M   'P 1'
#
loop_
_entity.id
_entity.type
_entity.pdbx_description
1 polymer ?
#
loop_
_entity_poly.entity_id
_entity_poly.type
_entity_poly.pdbx_seq_one_letter_code
_entity_poly.pdbx_strand_id
1 'polypeptide(L)'
;MKALIFLSSLTAIGSSILGRWLGMLDDSYAVGDAWFIGVLAGLISLLILIDSQTMTKNYIVSLSTILGILGVGFIYFPAAFINILLSITLDKQKKEDLHVR
;
A
#
# COMPACT_ATOMS: atom_id res chain seq x y z
N MET A 1 9.60 -11.78 -1.64
CA MET A 1 8.96 -10.72 -0.82
C MET A 1 9.36 -9.30 -1.25
N LYS A 2 10.66 -8.94 -1.28
CA LYS A 2 11.09 -7.57 -1.65
C LYS A 2 10.47 -7.02 -2.94
N ALA A 3 10.42 -7.85 -3.99
CA ALA A 3 9.80 -7.48 -5.27
C ALA A 3 8.30 -7.12 -5.13
N LEU A 4 7.53 -7.87 -4.33
CA LEU A 4 6.11 -7.57 -4.10
C LEU A 4 5.93 -6.27 -3.30
N ILE A 5 6.81 -6.01 -2.32
CA ILE A 5 6.79 -4.75 -1.57
C ILE A 5 7.07 -3.57 -2.50
N PHE A 6 8.10 -3.70 -3.35
CA PHE A 6 8.42 -2.67 -4.33
C PHE A 6 7.28 -2.45 -5.32
N LEU A 7 6.64 -3.53 -5.80
CA LEU A 7 5.50 -3.44 -6.72
C LEU A 7 4.29 -2.77 -6.05
N SER A 8 4.00 -3.11 -4.79
CA SER A 8 2.96 -2.44 -3.99
C SER A 8 3.24 -0.95 -3.89
N SER A 9 4.45 -0.57 -3.48
CA SER A 9 4.83 0.84 -3.36
C SER A 9 4.74 1.59 -4.69
N LEU A 10 5.26 0.99 -5.76
CA LEU A 10 5.25 1.59 -7.09
C LEU A 10 3.83 1.78 -7.62
N THR A 11 2.97 0.77 -7.48
CA THR A 11 1.57 0.85 -7.89
C THR A 11 0.77 1.82 -7.03
N ALA A 12 1.04 1.91 -5.73
CA ALA A 12 0.43 2.89 -4.83
C ALA A 12 0.79 4.32 -5.22
N ILE A 13 2.07 4.60 -5.45
CA ILE A 13 2.52 5.93 -5.87
C ILE A 13 2.00 6.26 -7.27
N GLY A 14 2.10 5.31 -8.20
CA GLY A 14 1.63 5.49 -9.59
C GLY A 14 0.13 5.73 -9.67
N SER A 15 -0.69 4.92 -8.98
CA SER A 15 -2.14 5.11 -8.90
C SER A 15 -2.52 6.46 -8.28
N SER A 16 -1.73 6.94 -7.32
CA SER A 16 -1.98 8.22 -6.68
C SER A 16 -1.68 9.42 -7.56
N ILE A 17 -0.57 9.37 -8.31
CA ILE A 17 -0.23 10.39 -9.30
C ILE A 17 -1.28 10.40 -10.43
N LEU A 18 -1.73 9.22 -10.87
CA LEU A 18 -2.83 9.12 -11.84
C LEU A 18 -4.13 9.69 -11.29
N GLY A 19 -4.45 9.43 -10.01
CA GLY A 19 -5.61 10.01 -9.33
C GLY A 19 -5.58 11.53 -9.32
N ARG A 20 -4.41 12.15 -9.04
CA ARG A 20 -4.24 13.60 -9.13
C ARG A 20 -4.50 14.10 -10.56
N TRP A 21 -3.93 13.43 -11.55
CA TRP A 21 -4.08 13.83 -12.94
C TRP A 21 -5.54 13.78 -13.39
N LEU A 22 -6.27 12.72 -13.03
CA LEU A 22 -7.71 12.62 -13.31
C LEU A 22 -8.53 13.67 -12.55
N GLY A 23 -8.21 13.94 -11.28
CA GLY A 23 -8.88 14.98 -10.49
C GLY A 23 -8.68 16.40 -11.03
N MET A 24 -7.53 16.68 -11.65
CA MET A 24 -7.28 17.94 -12.35
C MET A 24 -8.13 18.08 -13.63
N LEU A 25 -8.47 16.97 -14.30
CA LEU A 25 -9.30 17.00 -15.50
C LEU A 25 -10.78 17.24 -15.18
N ASP A 26 -11.23 16.89 -13.98
CA ASP A 26 -12.63 16.98 -13.53
C ASP A 26 -12.90 18.21 -12.63
N ASP A 27 -11.96 19.17 -12.57
CA ASP A 27 -12.01 20.38 -11.71
C ASP A 27 -12.30 20.10 -10.21
N SER A 28 -12.19 18.84 -9.80
CA SER A 28 -12.48 18.36 -8.45
C SER A 28 -11.24 18.47 -7.58
N TYR A 29 -10.88 19.71 -7.19
CA TYR A 29 -9.72 19.99 -6.33
C TYR A 29 -9.73 19.20 -5.01
N ALA A 30 -10.92 18.90 -4.46
CA ALA A 30 -11.06 18.11 -3.24
C ALA A 30 -10.54 16.67 -3.39
N VAL A 31 -10.86 16.00 -4.51
CA VAL A 31 -10.27 14.70 -4.87
C VAL A 31 -8.81 14.89 -5.27
N GLY A 32 -8.53 16.03 -5.89
CA GLY A 32 -7.20 16.48 -6.23
C GLY A 32 -6.24 16.41 -5.06
N ASP A 33 -6.56 16.90 -3.86
CA ASP A 33 -5.58 17.06 -2.77
C ASP A 33 -5.36 15.79 -1.92
N ALA A 34 -6.35 14.89 -1.88
CA ALA A 34 -6.24 13.62 -1.14
C ALA A 34 -5.20 12.65 -1.75
N TRP A 35 -4.79 12.86 -3.00
CA TRP A 35 -3.76 12.07 -3.69
C TRP A 35 -2.46 11.90 -2.89
N PHE A 36 -2.08 12.91 -2.11
CA PHE A 36 -0.85 12.88 -1.32
C PHE A 36 -0.91 11.78 -0.25
N ILE A 37 -2.10 11.48 0.27
CA ILE A 37 -2.31 10.37 1.22
C ILE A 37 -2.04 9.03 0.54
N GLY A 38 -2.40 8.88 -0.73
CA GLY A 38 -2.08 7.69 -1.50
C GLY A 38 -0.57 7.53 -1.81
N VAL A 39 0.12 8.63 -2.10
CA VAL A 39 1.59 8.63 -2.22
C VAL A 39 2.23 8.25 -0.89
N LEU A 40 1.75 8.84 0.21
CA LEU A 40 2.20 8.52 1.56
C LEU A 40 1.98 7.03 1.89
N ALA A 41 0.84 6.47 1.50
CA ALA A 41 0.57 5.03 1.63
C ALA A 41 1.62 4.18 0.91
N GLY A 42 2.02 4.59 -0.30
CA GLY A 42 3.09 3.93 -1.05
C GLY A 42 4.46 4.03 -0.37
N LEU A 43 4.81 5.18 0.21
CA LEU A 43 6.05 5.34 0.97
C LEU A 43 6.05 4.50 2.25
N ILE A 44 4.94 4.48 2.99
CA ILE A 44 4.79 3.68 4.20
C ILE A 44 4.95 2.18 3.90
N SER A 45 4.47 1.70 2.75
CA SER A 45 4.66 0.29 2.36
C SER A 45 6.14 -0.11 2.22
N LEU A 46 7.04 0.84 1.91
CA LEU A 46 8.48 0.56 1.85
C LEU A 46 9.09 0.30 3.23
N LEU A 47 8.48 0.78 4.32
CA LEU A 47 8.96 0.54 5.68
C LEU A 47 8.99 -0.96 6.03
N ILE A 48 8.19 -1.78 5.34
CA ILE A 48 8.21 -3.25 5.43
C ILE A 48 9.60 -3.83 5.13
N LEU A 49 10.41 -3.14 4.31
CA LEU A 49 11.77 -3.57 3.97
C LEU A 49 12.76 -3.39 5.14
N ILE A 50 12.48 -2.46 6.05
CA ILE A 50 13.36 -2.11 7.16
C ILE A 50 12.97 -2.91 8.40
N ASP A 51 11.69 -3.22 8.57
CA ASP A 51 11.21 -3.93 9.75
C ASP A 51 11.57 -5.43 9.74
N SER A 52 11.92 -5.96 10.91
CA SER A 52 12.16 -7.39 11.12
C SER A 52 10.90 -8.15 11.51
N GLN A 53 9.97 -7.51 12.22
CA GLN A 53 8.87 -8.19 12.88
C GLN A 53 7.68 -8.36 11.94
N THR A 54 7.23 -9.62 11.75
CA THR A 54 6.10 -9.95 10.87
C THR A 54 4.80 -9.27 11.29
N MET A 55 4.55 -9.10 12.60
CA MET A 55 3.37 -8.36 13.09
C MET A 55 3.36 -6.92 12.63
N THR A 56 4.47 -6.19 12.80
CA THR A 56 4.55 -4.80 12.38
C THR A 56 4.39 -4.66 10.87
N LYS A 57 4.92 -5.62 10.08
CA LYS A 57 4.71 -5.65 8.62
C LYS A 57 3.24 -5.75 8.26
N ASN A 58 2.46 -6.64 8.89
CA ASN A 58 1.02 -6.74 8.63
C ASN A 58 0.26 -5.45 8.98
N TYR A 59 0.63 -4.79 10.08
CA TYR A 59 0.07 -3.48 10.44
C TYR A 59 0.40 -2.42 9.39
N ILE A 60 1.64 -2.35 8.91
CA ILE A 60 2.07 -1.43 7.86
C ILE A 60 1.27 -1.65 6.57
N VAL A 61 1.09 -2.91 6.15
CA VAL A 61 0.28 -3.26 4.95
C VAL A 61 -1.16 -2.80 5.11
N SER A 62 -1.77 -3.08 6.27
CA SER A 62 -3.15 -2.71 6.55
C SER A 62 -3.33 -1.19 6.57
N LEU A 63 -2.44 -0.49 7.26
CA LEU A 63 -2.44 0.97 7.34
C LEU A 63 -2.23 1.61 5.97
N SER A 64 -1.25 1.12 5.20
CA SER A 64 -1.00 1.56 3.82
C SER A 64 -2.25 1.38 2.95
N THR A 65 -2.93 0.24 3.06
CA THR A 65 -4.14 -0.03 2.27
C THR A 65 -5.28 0.95 2.62
N ILE A 66 -5.51 1.20 3.90
CA ILE A 66 -6.55 2.15 4.36
C ILE A 66 -6.23 3.57 3.87
N LEU A 67 -4.99 4.03 4.08
CA LEU A 67 -4.56 5.36 3.64
C LEU A 67 -4.66 5.51 2.12
N GLY A 68 -4.26 4.48 1.37
CA GLY A 68 -4.35 4.48 -0.09
C GLY A 68 -5.78 4.64 -0.60
N ILE A 69 -6.71 3.85 -0.07
CA ILE A 69 -8.13 3.93 -0.43
C ILE A 69 -8.72 5.29 -0.03
N LEU A 70 -8.38 5.83 1.15
CA LEU A 70 -8.83 7.16 1.54
C LEU A 70 -8.26 8.27 0.67
N GLY A 71 -7.03 8.11 0.16
CA GLY A 71 -6.36 9.11 -0.65
C GLY A 71 -6.89 9.20 -2.08
N VAL A 72 -7.05 8.06 -2.76
CA VAL A 72 -7.38 8.05 -4.21
C VAL A 72 -8.57 7.16 -4.55
N GLY A 73 -9.28 6.66 -3.54
CA GLY A 73 -10.48 5.85 -3.71
C GLY A 73 -10.20 4.54 -4.45
N PHE A 74 -11.11 4.22 -5.38
CA PHE A 74 -11.05 2.99 -6.17
C PHE A 74 -9.81 2.90 -7.06
N ILE A 75 -9.17 4.02 -7.41
CA ILE A 75 -7.95 4.03 -8.22
C ILE A 75 -6.81 3.28 -7.51
N TYR A 76 -6.84 3.19 -6.17
CA TYR A 76 -5.87 2.42 -5.38
C TYR A 76 -6.02 0.89 -5.51
N PHE A 77 -7.07 0.40 -6.19
CA PHE A 77 -7.40 -1.03 -6.26
C PHE A 77 -6.21 -1.94 -6.65
N PRO A 78 -5.39 -1.62 -7.67
CA PRO A 78 -4.24 -2.44 -8.02
C PRO A 78 -3.23 -2.60 -6.87
N ALA A 79 -2.96 -1.52 -6.13
CA ALA A 79 -2.06 -1.54 -4.99
C ALA A 79 -2.67 -2.30 -3.81
N ALA A 80 -3.97 -2.12 -3.55
CA ALA A 80 -4.71 -2.88 -2.54
C ALA A 80 -4.66 -4.39 -2.81
N PHE A 81 -4.81 -4.80 -4.06
CA PHE A 81 -4.70 -6.20 -4.45
C PHE A 81 -3.32 -6.79 -4.13
N ILE A 82 -2.25 -6.06 -4.47
CA ILE A 82 -0.88 -6.48 -4.14
C ILE A 82 -0.67 -6.52 -2.62
N ASN A 83 -1.22 -5.57 -1.88
CA ASN A 83 -1.16 -5.56 -0.41
C ASN A 83 -1.85 -6.78 0.20
N ILE A 84 -2.98 -7.24 -0.34
CA ILE A 84 -3.65 -8.47 0.08
C ILE A 84 -2.72 -9.68 -0.12
N LEU A 85 -2.09 -9.79 -1.30
CA LEU A 85 -1.12 -10.86 -1.57
C LEU A 85 0.07 -10.79 -0.61
N LEU A 86 0.52 -9.57 -0.27
CA LEU A 86 1.60 -9.36 0.68
C LEU A 86 1.21 -9.85 2.08
N SER A 87 0.01 -9.49 2.53
CA SER A 87 -0.55 -9.89 3.83
C SER A 87 -0.65 -11.41 3.94
N ILE A 88 -1.18 -12.09 2.92
CA ILE A 88 -1.23 -13.57 2.86
C ILE A 88 0.17 -14.18 2.95
N THR A 89 1.15 -13.58 2.27
CA THR A 89 2.54 -14.07 2.29
C THR A 89 3.16 -13.92 3.68
N LEU A 90 2.93 -12.78 4.34
CA LEU A 90 3.42 -12.53 5.70
C LEU A 90 2.76 -13.46 6.73
N ASP A 91 1.47 -13.76 6.59
CA ASP A 91 0.77 -14.71 7.46
C ASP A 91 1.31 -16.13 7.31
N LYS A 92 1.68 -16.55 6.10
CA LYS A 92 2.36 -17.84 5.88
C LYS A 92 3.70 -17.89 6.61
N GLN A 93 4.53 -16.85 6.48
CA GLN A 93 5.81 -16.78 7.17
C GLN A 93 5.65 -16.83 8.69
N LYS A 94 4.68 -16.10 9.24
CA LYS A 94 4.38 -16.15 10.68
C LYS A 94 4.04 -17.56 11.16
N LYS A 95 3.29 -18.34 10.37
CA LYS A 95 2.96 -19.73 10.73
C LYS A 95 4.20 -20.62 10.69
N GLU A 96 5.08 -20.44 9.71
CA GLU A 96 6.35 -21.18 9.62
C GLU A 96 7.25 -20.88 10.81
N ASP A 97 7.42 -19.60 11.19
CA ASP A 97 8.21 -19.19 12.35
C ASP A 97 7.69 -19.78 13.68
N LEU A 98 6.37 -19.98 13.80
CA LEU A 98 5.75 -20.61 14.97
C LEU A 98 5.93 -22.13 15.02
N HIS A 99 6.05 -22.82 13.88
CA HIS A 99 6.25 -24.28 13.85
C HIS A 99 7.72 -24.68 14.08
N VAL A 100 8.65 -23.75 13.87
CA VAL A 100 10.09 -23.98 14.08
C VAL A 100 10.50 -23.77 15.56
N ARG A 101 9.63 -23.21 16.40
CA ARG A 101 9.91 -22.86 17.79
C ARG A 101 9.33 -23.86 18.79
#